data_AF-A0AAN8PM85-F1
#
_entry.id   AF-A0AAN8PM85-F1
#
_cell.length_a   1.000
_cell.length_b   1.000
_cell.length_c   1.000
_cell.angle_alpha   90.00
_cell.angle_beta   90.00
_cell.angle_gamma   90.00
#
_symmetry.space_group_name_H-M   'P 1'
#
loop_
_entity.id
_entity.type
_entity.pdbx_description
1 polymer ?
#
loop_
_entity_poly.entity_id
_entity_poly.type
_entity_poly.pdbx_seq_one_letter_code
_entity_poly.pdbx_strand_id
1 'polypeptide(L)'
;MNFWLMLLSDAFSVITIALCLILKVPQIIRIVKSGQATGLSFNGLLLELSSYTITMMYNYCNKHALLSYMEYPIIIIQEYILIGLVTHYKKMKRTAFPLLLLIYMTVSLLFAYGILPKFLLTLMLPLTTPVGATSKIMQLVEIIRRKNANSVSVLTWFLSFFTNVTRVYTIYLDSADFYLLLNFTISSALSGAVMAAAMYYQKQAAQQQRIAAGIKTH
;
A
#
# COMPACT_ATOMS: atom_id res chain seq x y z
N MET A 1 -5.76 19.50 -23.15
CA MET A 1 -5.33 18.15 -22.72
C MET A 1 -6.00 17.14 -23.64
N ASN A 2 -5.26 16.17 -24.19
CA ASN A 2 -5.80 15.26 -25.21
C ASN A 2 -6.85 14.32 -24.59
N PHE A 3 -8.04 14.24 -25.18
CA PHE A 3 -9.14 13.35 -24.75
C PHE A 3 -8.67 11.91 -24.50
N TRP A 4 -7.82 11.38 -25.38
CA TRP A 4 -7.25 10.04 -25.28
C TRP A 4 -6.40 9.81 -24.02
N LEU A 5 -5.69 10.85 -23.53
CA LEU A 5 -4.89 10.75 -22.32
C LEU A 5 -5.77 10.69 -21.05
N MET A 6 -6.87 11.44 -21.03
CA MET A 6 -7.84 11.38 -19.93
C MET A 6 -8.54 10.03 -19.88
N LEU A 7 -8.98 9.49 -21.02
CA LEU A 7 -9.61 8.16 -21.08
C LEU A 7 -8.66 7.06 -20.57
N LEU A 8 -7.37 7.17 -20.91
CA LEU A 8 -6.34 6.26 -20.40
C LEU A 8 -6.15 6.42 -18.88
N SER A 9 -6.14 7.65 -18.36
CA SER A 9 -6.08 7.94 -16.92
C SER A 9 -7.25 7.30 -16.15
N ASP A 10 -8.47 7.43 -16.68
CA ASP A 10 -9.67 6.85 -16.07
C ASP A 10 -9.61 5.32 -16.08
N ALA A 11 -9.23 4.71 -17.21
CA ALA A 11 -9.07 3.26 -17.32
C ALA A 11 -8.06 2.71 -16.30
N PHE A 12 -6.93 3.40 -16.16
CA PHE A 12 -5.90 3.08 -15.18
C PHE A 12 -6.37 3.24 -13.72
N SER A 13 -7.15 4.28 -13.44
CA SER A 13 -7.76 4.47 -12.12
C SER A 13 -8.74 3.35 -11.80
N VAL A 14 -9.58 2.94 -12.75
CA VAL A 14 -10.53 1.82 -12.59
C VAL A 14 -9.80 0.50 -12.35
N ILE A 15 -8.73 0.21 -13.12
CA ILE A 15 -7.90 -0.99 -12.90
C ILE A 15 -7.30 -0.97 -11.50
N THR A 16 -6.79 0.17 -11.05
CA THR A 16 -6.21 0.31 -9.71
C THR A 16 -7.23 0.05 -8.62
N ILE A 17 -8.44 0.64 -8.74
CA ILE A 17 -9.55 0.42 -7.83
C ILE A 17 -9.93 -1.06 -7.78
N ALA A 18 -10.02 -1.72 -8.94
CA ALA A 18 -10.36 -3.14 -9.03
C ALA A 18 -9.32 -4.04 -8.34
N LEU A 19 -8.03 -3.77 -8.52
CA LEU A 19 -6.95 -4.48 -7.81
C LEU A 19 -7.04 -4.28 -6.28
N CYS A 20 -7.45 -3.08 -5.85
CA CYS A 20 -7.57 -2.76 -4.43
C CYS A 20 -8.73 -3.47 -3.72
N LEU A 21 -9.75 -3.96 -4.45
CA LEU A 21 -10.86 -4.75 -3.88
C LEU A 21 -10.39 -6.03 -3.19
N ILE A 22 -9.30 -6.62 -3.67
CA ILE A 22 -8.77 -7.89 -3.15
C ILE A 22 -7.42 -7.74 -2.46
N LEU A 23 -6.95 -6.50 -2.26
CA LEU A 23 -5.58 -6.23 -1.79
C LEU A 23 -5.27 -6.89 -0.45
N LYS A 24 -6.20 -6.83 0.51
CA LYS A 24 -6.00 -7.37 1.86
C LYS A 24 -6.63 -8.75 2.04
N VAL A 25 -7.42 -9.23 1.07
CA VAL A 25 -8.09 -10.54 1.11
C VAL A 25 -7.12 -11.70 1.35
N PRO A 26 -5.95 -11.81 0.68
CA PRO A 26 -4.99 -12.88 0.97
C PRO A 26 -4.50 -12.88 2.42
N GLN A 27 -4.30 -11.70 3.01
CA GLN A 27 -3.87 -11.57 4.41
C GLN A 27 -4.99 -12.01 5.36
N ILE A 28 -6.23 -11.59 5.08
CA ILE A 28 -7.43 -11.99 5.84
C ILE A 28 -7.58 -13.52 5.84
N ILE A 29 -7.53 -14.15 4.65
CA ILE A 29 -7.65 -15.60 4.50
C ILE A 29 -6.55 -16.33 5.29
N ARG A 30 -5.31 -15.82 5.25
CA ARG A 30 -4.19 -16.42 5.98
C ARG A 30 -4.42 -16.45 7.49
N ILE A 31 -4.91 -15.36 8.08
CA ILE A 31 -5.18 -15.29 9.52
C ILE A 31 -6.31 -16.25 9.89
N VAL A 32 -7.42 -16.22 9.14
CA VAL A 32 -8.58 -17.08 9.41
C VAL A 32 -8.19 -18.56 9.33
N LYS A 33 -7.41 -18.95 8.31
CA LYS A 33 -6.94 -20.34 8.14
C LYS A 33 -5.95 -20.78 9.21
N SER A 34 -5.04 -19.90 9.62
CA SER A 34 -4.04 -20.23 10.65
C SER A 34 -4.57 -20.13 12.08
N GLY A 35 -5.71 -19.47 12.28
CA GLY A 35 -6.28 -19.19 13.60
C GLY A 35 -5.37 -18.33 14.49
N GLN A 36 -4.35 -17.69 13.93
CA GLN A 36 -3.36 -16.90 14.66
C GLN A 36 -2.93 -15.68 13.85
N ALA A 37 -2.68 -14.57 14.54
CA ALA A 37 -2.18 -13.32 13.94
C ALA A 37 -0.65 -13.20 14.04
N THR A 38 0.07 -14.31 13.88
CA THR A 38 1.53 -14.36 14.03
C THR A 38 2.22 -13.60 12.89
N GLY A 39 3.17 -12.73 13.25
CA GLY A 39 3.90 -11.90 12.28
C GLY A 39 3.22 -10.59 11.89
N LEU A 40 1.99 -10.32 12.36
CA LEU A 40 1.31 -9.03 12.14
C LEU A 40 1.45 -8.11 13.35
N SER A 41 1.84 -6.86 13.11
CA SER A 41 1.91 -5.82 14.13
C SER A 41 0.60 -5.05 14.19
N PHE A 42 -0.06 -5.03 15.36
CA PHE A 42 -1.29 -4.26 15.56
C PHE A 42 -1.04 -2.77 15.30
N ASN A 43 0.06 -2.22 15.83
CA ASN A 43 0.46 -0.83 15.59
C ASN A 43 0.78 -0.57 14.12
N GLY A 44 1.34 -1.56 13.42
CA GLY A 44 1.57 -1.48 11.97
C GLY A 44 0.27 -1.30 11.19
N LEU A 45 -0.75 -2.12 11.51
CA LEU A 45 -2.07 -2.00 10.89
C LEU A 45 -2.74 -0.65 11.19
N LEU A 46 -2.57 -0.12 12.40
CA LEU A 46 -3.08 1.22 12.73
C LEU A 46 -2.37 2.34 11.96
N LEU A 47 -1.05 2.21 11.73
CA LEU A 47 -0.29 3.15 10.91
C LEU A 47 -0.71 3.08 9.44
N GLU A 48 -0.98 1.88 8.92
CA GLU A 48 -1.50 1.68 7.56
C GLU A 48 -2.90 2.29 7.41
N LEU A 49 -3.82 1.97 8.32
CA LEU A 49 -5.15 2.57 8.38
C LEU A 49 -5.06 4.11 8.39
N SER A 50 -4.25 4.68 9.28
CA SER A 50 -4.05 6.13 9.37
C SER A 50 -3.55 6.72 8.06
N SER A 51 -2.60 6.06 7.40
CA SER A 51 -2.01 6.52 6.13
C SER A 51 -3.01 6.55 4.98
N TYR A 52 -3.84 5.50 4.86
CA TYR A 52 -4.92 5.46 3.87
C TYR A 52 -5.95 6.54 4.11
N THR A 53 -6.25 6.81 5.38
CA THR A 53 -7.24 7.82 5.80
C THR A 53 -6.77 9.23 5.51
N ILE A 54 -5.54 9.56 5.90
CA ILE A 54 -4.94 10.86 5.65
C ILE A 54 -4.93 11.13 4.14
N THR A 55 -4.53 10.15 3.34
CA THR A 55 -4.50 10.30 1.88
C THR A 55 -5.90 10.47 1.29
N MET A 56 -6.89 9.69 1.75
CA MET A 56 -8.29 9.83 1.34
C MET A 56 -8.85 11.22 1.69
N MET A 57 -8.72 11.63 2.95
CA MET A 57 -9.25 12.90 3.44
C MET A 57 -8.55 14.08 2.80
N TYR A 58 -7.24 13.97 2.53
CA TYR A 58 -6.51 15.00 1.79
C TYR A 58 -7.08 15.19 0.38
N ASN A 59 -7.30 14.11 -0.37
CA ASN A 59 -7.87 14.19 -1.72
C ASN A 59 -9.31 14.76 -1.68
N TYR A 60 -10.13 14.29 -0.72
CA TYR A 60 -11.49 14.77 -0.53
C TYR A 60 -11.53 16.27 -0.20
N CYS A 61 -10.74 16.72 0.79
CA CYS A 61 -10.73 18.12 1.24
C CYS A 61 -10.13 19.07 0.20
N ASN A 62 -9.24 18.59 -0.68
CA ASN A 62 -8.72 19.36 -1.81
C ASN A 62 -9.57 19.23 -3.09
N LYS A 63 -10.73 18.55 -3.03
CA LYS A 63 -11.69 18.41 -4.14
C LYS A 63 -11.08 17.75 -5.38
N HIS A 64 -10.16 16.80 -5.18
CA HIS A 64 -9.62 16.00 -6.29
C HIS A 64 -10.70 15.10 -6.89
N ALA A 65 -10.49 14.66 -8.14
CA ALA A 65 -11.44 13.81 -8.83
C ALA A 65 -11.66 12.49 -8.06
N LEU A 66 -12.90 11.99 -8.10
CA LEU A 66 -13.32 10.84 -7.31
C LEU A 66 -12.44 9.61 -7.60
N LEU A 67 -12.19 9.32 -8.88
CA LEU A 67 -11.35 8.21 -9.34
C LEU A 67 -9.90 8.27 -8.83
N SER A 68 -9.41 9.46 -8.47
CA SER A 68 -8.05 9.66 -7.97
C SER A 68 -7.84 9.10 -6.55
N TYR A 69 -8.90 8.74 -5.82
CA TYR A 69 -8.78 8.23 -4.44
C TYR A 69 -9.82 7.18 -3.99
N MET A 70 -10.68 6.68 -4.88
CA MET A 70 -11.72 5.68 -4.52
C MET A 70 -11.21 4.33 -4.05
N GLU A 71 -9.94 4.00 -4.30
CA GLU A 71 -9.32 2.82 -3.73
C GLU A 71 -9.19 2.89 -2.20
N TYR A 72 -9.01 4.08 -1.62
CA TYR A 72 -8.75 4.20 -0.18
C TYR A 72 -9.94 3.78 0.69
N PRO A 73 -11.19 4.21 0.43
CA PRO A 73 -12.36 3.69 1.16
C PRO A 73 -12.44 2.16 1.14
N ILE A 74 -12.18 1.55 -0.03
CA ILE A 74 -12.22 0.10 -0.23
C ILE A 74 -11.14 -0.60 0.61
N ILE A 75 -9.92 -0.05 0.63
CA ILE A 75 -8.81 -0.59 1.42
C ILE A 75 -9.09 -0.42 2.92
N ILE A 76 -9.59 0.75 3.35
CA ILE A 76 -9.91 1.05 4.75
C ILE A 76 -10.91 0.03 5.31
N ILE A 77 -11.96 -0.32 4.56
CA ILE A 77 -12.94 -1.33 4.98
C ILE A 77 -12.25 -2.68 5.22
N GLN A 78 -11.39 -3.12 4.29
CA GLN A 78 -10.67 -4.38 4.46
C GLN A 78 -9.65 -4.32 5.62
N GLU A 79 -9.03 -3.16 5.84
CA GLU A 79 -8.09 -2.93 6.92
C GLU A 79 -8.78 -3.03 8.29
N TYR A 80 -10.01 -2.54 8.41
CA TYR A 80 -10.80 -2.72 9.63
C TYR A 80 -11.12 -4.18 9.93
N ILE A 81 -11.49 -4.95 8.90
CA ILE A 81 -11.69 -6.39 9.05
C ILE A 81 -10.39 -7.04 9.56
N LEU A 82 -9.25 -6.67 8.98
CA LEU A 82 -7.95 -7.20 9.35
C LEU A 82 -7.58 -6.85 10.81
N ILE A 83 -7.74 -5.59 11.23
CA ILE A 83 -7.48 -5.16 12.60
C ILE A 83 -8.42 -5.86 13.59
N GLY A 84 -9.70 -6.03 13.23
CA GLY A 84 -10.67 -6.76 14.04
C GLY A 84 -10.25 -8.22 14.27
N LEU A 85 -9.82 -8.91 13.21
CA LEU A 85 -9.30 -10.27 13.31
C LEU A 85 -8.04 -10.33 14.17
N VAL A 86 -7.07 -9.42 13.97
CA VAL A 86 -5.85 -9.40 14.78
C VAL A 86 -6.16 -9.15 16.27
N THR A 87 -7.06 -8.23 16.58
CA THR A 87 -7.51 -7.95 17.94
C THR A 87 -8.13 -9.19 18.58
N HIS A 88 -8.96 -9.91 17.82
CA HIS A 88 -9.61 -11.15 18.25
C HIS A 88 -8.59 -12.26 18.55
N TYR A 89 -7.74 -12.59 17.58
CA TYR A 89 -6.78 -13.69 17.71
C TYR A 89 -5.65 -13.41 18.71
N LYS A 90 -5.27 -12.13 18.91
CA LYS A 90 -4.32 -11.74 19.97
C LYS A 90 -4.95 -11.60 21.36
N LYS A 91 -6.26 -11.88 21.50
CA LYS A 91 -7.01 -11.76 22.77
C LYS A 91 -6.84 -10.38 23.44
N MET A 92 -6.77 -9.32 22.62
CA MET A 92 -6.66 -7.96 23.14
C MET A 92 -7.96 -7.55 23.84
N LYS A 93 -7.89 -6.54 24.72
CA LYS A 93 -9.07 -6.05 25.47
C LYS A 93 -10.21 -5.70 24.51
N ARG A 94 -11.35 -6.38 24.66
CA ARG A 94 -12.52 -6.25 23.76
C ARG A 94 -13.06 -4.82 23.62
N THR A 95 -12.82 -3.96 24.62
CA THR A 95 -13.26 -2.56 24.62
C THR A 95 -12.30 -1.58 23.93
N ALA A 96 -11.02 -1.93 23.77
CA ALA A 96 -10.02 -1.01 23.25
C ALA A 96 -10.21 -0.72 21.75
N PHE A 97 -10.53 -1.76 20.97
CA PHE A 97 -10.75 -1.63 19.53
C PHE A 97 -11.98 -0.79 19.15
N PRO A 98 -13.21 -1.04 19.67
CA PRO A 98 -14.37 -0.23 19.32
C PRO A 98 -14.23 1.24 19.76
N LEU A 99 -13.56 1.51 20.89
CA LEU A 99 -13.27 2.88 21.31
C LEU A 99 -12.32 3.59 20.34
N LEU A 100 -11.27 2.90 19.90
CA LEU A 100 -10.32 3.42 18.92
C LEU A 100 -11.02 3.72 17.58
N LEU A 101 -11.90 2.82 17.12
CA LEU A 101 -12.72 3.03 15.93
C LEU A 101 -13.60 4.27 16.05
N LEU A 102 -14.28 4.42 17.19
CA LEU A 102 -15.16 5.56 17.43
C LEU A 102 -14.40 6.89 17.37
N ILE A 103 -13.26 6.97 18.05
CA ILE A 103 -12.39 8.17 18.04
C ILE A 103 -11.94 8.46 16.61
N TYR A 104 -11.44 7.44 15.91
CA TYR A 104 -10.96 7.58 14.54
C TYR A 104 -12.07 8.05 13.58
N MET A 105 -13.28 7.49 13.68
CA MET A 105 -14.42 7.86 12.83
C MET A 105 -14.86 9.30 13.11
N THR A 106 -14.84 9.69 14.38
CA THR A 106 -15.14 11.07 14.80
C THR A 106 -14.15 12.04 14.16
N VAL A 107 -12.84 11.79 14.28
CA VAL A 107 -11.81 12.66 13.67
C VAL A 107 -11.96 12.76 12.15
N SER A 108 -12.25 11.62 11.49
CA SER A 108 -12.48 11.58 10.04
C SER A 108 -13.69 12.42 9.62
N LEU A 109 -14.79 12.36 10.38
CA LEU A 109 -15.98 13.20 10.14
C LEU A 109 -15.70 14.68 10.39
N LEU A 110 -14.91 15.03 11.41
CA LEU A 110 -14.54 16.42 11.68
C LEU A 110 -13.76 17.05 10.50
N PHE A 111 -12.89 16.28 9.84
CA PHE A 111 -12.27 16.71 8.58
C PHE A 111 -13.28 16.82 7.45
N ALA A 112 -14.16 15.82 7.28
CA ALA A 112 -15.15 15.81 6.20
C ALA A 112 -16.13 17.00 6.26
N TYR A 113 -16.54 17.42 7.46
CA TYR A 113 -17.40 18.59 7.68
C TYR A 113 -16.64 19.92 7.69
N GLY A 114 -15.31 19.92 7.48
CA GLY A 114 -14.49 21.12 7.46
C GLY A 114 -14.32 21.81 8.82
N ILE A 115 -14.62 21.11 9.92
CA ILE A 115 -14.44 21.62 11.29
C ILE A 115 -12.94 21.68 11.62
N LEU A 116 -12.18 20.68 11.18
CA LEU A 116 -10.72 20.69 11.29
C LEU A 116 -10.07 21.34 10.05
N PRO A 117 -9.02 22.16 10.25
CA PRO A 117 -8.37 22.85 9.14
C PRO A 117 -7.61 21.87 8.25
N LYS A 118 -7.81 21.98 6.93
CA LYS A 118 -7.18 21.11 5.92
C LYS A 118 -5.64 21.13 5.95
N PHE A 119 -5.02 22.19 6.45
CA PHE A 119 -3.56 22.28 6.56
C PHE A 119 -2.95 21.16 7.42
N LEU A 120 -3.70 20.65 8.41
CA LEU A 120 -3.27 19.47 9.19
C LEU A 120 -3.08 18.25 8.27
N LEU A 121 -3.97 18.03 7.30
CA LEU A 121 -3.83 16.95 6.32
C LEU A 121 -2.62 17.18 5.41
N THR A 122 -2.35 18.43 5.02
CA THR A 122 -1.14 18.77 4.24
C THR A 122 0.14 18.46 5.00
N LEU A 123 0.18 18.71 6.33
CA LEU A 123 1.32 18.34 7.17
C LEU A 123 1.44 16.84 7.39
N MET A 124 0.32 16.14 7.51
CA MET A 124 0.30 14.69 7.78
C MET A 124 0.54 13.84 6.53
N LEU A 125 0.16 14.32 5.34
CA LEU A 125 0.29 13.54 4.10
C LEU A 125 1.74 13.09 3.81
N PRO A 126 2.78 13.93 3.92
CA PRO A 126 4.16 13.50 3.76
C PRO A 126 4.58 12.39 4.74
N LEU A 127 3.99 12.35 5.94
CA LEU A 127 4.29 11.33 6.95
C LEU A 127 3.75 9.95 6.57
N THR A 128 2.79 9.88 5.66
CA THR A 128 2.30 8.60 5.11
C THR A 128 3.33 7.92 4.21
N THR A 129 4.24 8.69 3.60
CA THR A 129 5.29 8.14 2.72
C THR A 129 6.28 7.27 3.49
N PRO A 130 6.88 7.69 4.63
CA PRO A 130 7.69 6.81 5.48
C PRO A 130 6.98 5.53 5.90
N VAL A 131 5.67 5.61 6.22
CA VAL A 131 4.88 4.41 6.60
C VAL A 131 4.87 3.41 5.45
N GLY A 132 4.50 3.85 4.25
CA GLY A 132 4.47 2.99 3.06
C GLY A 132 5.86 2.57 2.55
N ALA A 133 6.90 3.38 2.81
CA ALA A 133 8.28 3.13 2.41
C ALA A 133 8.96 2.09 3.30
N THR A 134 8.66 2.09 4.61
CA THR A 134 9.31 1.21 5.58
C THR A 134 9.21 -0.26 5.18
N SER A 135 8.03 -0.72 4.74
CA SER A 135 7.85 -2.12 4.30
C SER A 135 8.71 -2.47 3.09
N LYS A 136 8.83 -1.56 2.13
CA LYS A 136 9.64 -1.74 0.92
C LYS A 136 11.13 -1.72 1.22
N ILE A 137 11.55 -0.80 2.08
CA ILE A 137 12.94 -0.68 2.55
C ILE A 137 13.34 -1.94 3.32
N MET A 138 12.52 -2.40 4.26
CA MET A 138 12.79 -3.63 5.00
C MET A 138 12.88 -4.84 4.07
N GLN A 139 11.99 -4.95 3.09
CA GLN A 139 12.07 -6.03 2.10
C GLN A 139 13.37 -5.96 1.27
N LEU A 140 13.76 -4.76 0.82
CA LEU A 140 14.98 -4.56 0.03
C LEU A 140 16.23 -4.90 0.85
N VAL A 141 16.30 -4.42 2.09
CA VAL A 141 17.39 -4.70 3.03
C VAL A 141 17.50 -6.20 3.27
N GLU A 142 16.38 -6.90 3.47
CA GLU A 142 16.37 -8.34 3.69
C GLU A 142 16.92 -9.11 2.48
N ILE A 143 16.48 -8.75 1.27
CA ILE A 143 16.96 -9.37 0.02
C ILE A 143 18.47 -9.17 -0.12
N ILE A 144 18.97 -7.95 0.07
CA ILE A 144 20.38 -7.61 -0.10
C ILE A 144 21.24 -8.30 0.96
N ARG A 145 20.82 -8.28 2.23
CA ARG A 145 21.56 -8.91 3.33
C ARG A 145 21.64 -10.42 3.19
N ARG A 146 20.53 -11.07 2.83
CA ARG A 146 20.49 -12.52 2.68
C ARG A 146 21.00 -13.02 1.34
N LYS A 147 21.14 -12.13 0.34
CA LYS A 147 21.43 -12.47 -1.05
C LYS A 147 20.51 -13.56 -1.60
N ASN A 148 19.27 -13.58 -1.11
CA ASN A 148 18.28 -14.61 -1.42
C ASN A 148 16.90 -13.95 -1.49
N ALA A 149 16.18 -14.22 -2.58
CA ALA A 149 14.85 -13.70 -2.83
C ALA A 149 13.83 -14.79 -3.21
N ASN A 150 14.11 -16.07 -2.92
CA ASN A 150 13.26 -17.18 -3.35
C ASN A 150 11.83 -17.13 -2.76
N SER A 151 11.67 -16.55 -1.57
CA SER A 151 10.36 -16.36 -0.92
C SER A 151 9.63 -15.09 -1.38
N VAL A 152 10.27 -14.24 -2.18
CA VAL A 152 9.73 -12.94 -2.60
C VAL A 152 9.00 -13.09 -3.94
N SER A 153 7.72 -12.76 -3.96
CA SER A 153 6.92 -12.79 -5.20
C SER A 153 7.24 -11.58 -6.09
N VAL A 154 7.93 -11.82 -7.21
CA VAL A 154 8.23 -10.77 -8.21
C VAL A 154 6.94 -10.15 -8.75
N LEU A 155 5.90 -10.96 -8.99
CA LEU A 155 4.61 -10.48 -9.47
C LEU A 155 3.95 -9.49 -8.50
N THR A 156 4.06 -9.74 -7.19
CA THR A 156 3.52 -8.83 -6.17
C THR A 156 4.22 -7.47 -6.21
N TRP A 157 5.55 -7.47 -6.37
CA TRP A 157 6.32 -6.23 -6.46
C TRP A 157 6.15 -5.51 -7.80
N PHE A 158 5.96 -6.25 -8.88
CA PHE A 158 5.57 -5.70 -10.19
C PHE A 158 4.22 -4.99 -10.11
N LEU A 159 3.19 -5.64 -9.56
CA LEU A 159 1.88 -5.02 -9.38
C LEU A 159 1.97 -3.77 -8.51
N SER A 160 2.75 -3.82 -7.42
CA SER A 160 2.99 -2.64 -6.57
C SER A 160 3.67 -1.50 -7.34
N PHE A 161 4.71 -1.80 -8.13
CA PHE A 161 5.41 -0.82 -8.96
C PHE A 161 4.45 -0.21 -9.99
N PHE A 162 3.73 -1.06 -10.72
CA PHE A 162 2.76 -0.66 -11.74
C PHE A 162 1.70 0.26 -11.15
N THR A 163 1.05 -0.12 -10.05
CA THR A 163 0.02 0.71 -9.40
C THR A 163 0.56 2.07 -8.96
N ASN A 164 1.77 2.13 -8.39
CA ASN A 164 2.35 3.41 -7.97
C ASN A 164 2.69 4.30 -9.18
N VAL A 165 3.24 3.74 -10.26
CA VAL A 165 3.53 4.48 -11.50
C VAL A 165 2.25 4.98 -12.15
N THR A 166 1.22 4.14 -12.18
CA THR A 166 -0.12 4.53 -12.62
C THR A 166 -0.63 5.73 -11.83
N ARG A 167 -0.49 5.74 -10.50
CA ARG A 167 -0.90 6.87 -9.67
C ARG A 167 -0.09 8.14 -9.93
N VAL A 168 1.23 8.03 -10.16
CA VAL A 168 2.04 9.18 -10.61
C VAL A 168 1.46 9.78 -11.89
N TYR A 169 1.12 8.93 -12.87
CA TYR A 169 0.55 9.36 -14.15
C TYR A 169 -0.83 10.03 -13.98
N THR A 170 -1.75 9.40 -13.25
CA THR A 170 -3.11 9.94 -13.07
C THR A 170 -3.09 11.23 -12.26
N ILE A 171 -2.29 11.31 -11.20
CA ILE A 171 -2.14 12.53 -10.39
C ILE A 171 -1.57 13.67 -11.24
N TYR A 172 -0.55 13.39 -12.07
CA TYR A 172 0.06 14.40 -12.93
C TYR A 172 -0.95 15.01 -13.91
N LEU A 173 -1.87 14.20 -14.45
CA LEU A 173 -2.92 14.67 -15.36
C LEU A 173 -4.09 15.35 -14.64
N ASP A 174 -4.51 14.83 -13.48
CA ASP A 174 -5.75 15.27 -12.82
C ASP A 174 -5.55 16.53 -11.97
N SER A 175 -4.46 16.59 -11.19
CA SER A 175 -4.27 17.62 -10.15
C SER A 175 -2.88 18.24 -10.13
N ALA A 176 -1.86 17.52 -10.60
CA ALA A 176 -0.45 17.86 -10.44
C ALA A 176 -0.05 18.18 -8.98
N ASP A 177 -0.73 17.57 -8.00
CA ASP A 177 -0.46 17.81 -6.58
C ASP A 177 0.93 17.30 -6.19
N PHE A 178 1.78 18.22 -5.75
CA PHE A 178 3.19 17.94 -5.43
C PHE A 178 3.36 16.89 -4.33
N TYR A 179 2.54 16.93 -3.28
CA TYR A 179 2.68 16.02 -2.14
C TYR A 179 2.29 14.59 -2.51
N LEU A 180 1.22 14.43 -3.29
CA LEU A 180 0.79 13.14 -3.82
C LEU A 180 1.81 12.58 -4.83
N LEU A 181 2.29 13.42 -5.75
CA LEU A 181 3.34 13.04 -6.70
C LEU A 181 4.58 12.54 -5.98
N LEU A 182 5.10 13.30 -5.00
CA LEU A 182 6.27 12.92 -4.23
C LEU A 182 6.08 11.56 -3.54
N ASN A 183 4.93 11.34 -2.91
CA ASN A 183 4.62 10.09 -2.21
C ASN A 183 4.64 8.88 -3.17
N PHE A 184 3.91 8.99 -4.29
CA PHE A 184 3.81 7.90 -5.25
C PHE A 184 5.09 7.70 -6.05
N THR A 185 5.88 8.74 -6.32
CA THR A 185 7.20 8.61 -6.95
C THR A 185 8.17 7.87 -6.05
N ILE A 186 8.24 8.21 -4.76
CA ILE A 186 9.08 7.48 -3.79
C ILE A 186 8.62 6.01 -3.68
N SER A 187 7.30 5.78 -3.58
CA SER A 187 6.75 4.42 -3.52
C SER A 187 7.03 3.62 -4.80
N SER A 188 6.98 4.25 -5.98
CA SER A 188 7.35 3.65 -7.27
C SER A 188 8.81 3.25 -7.28
N ALA A 189 9.72 4.18 -6.94
CA ALA A 189 11.16 3.91 -6.93
C ALA A 189 11.51 2.74 -6.00
N LEU A 190 10.95 2.72 -4.79
CA LEU A 190 11.19 1.65 -3.83
C LEU A 190 10.60 0.30 -4.28
N SER A 191 9.37 0.26 -4.80
CA SER A 191 8.78 -0.98 -5.32
C SER A 191 9.57 -1.52 -6.51
N GLY A 192 10.04 -0.64 -7.40
CA GLY A 192 10.90 -0.99 -8.52
C GLY A 192 12.25 -1.55 -8.06
N ALA A 193 12.86 -0.96 -7.03
CA ALA A 193 14.11 -1.44 -6.46
C ALA A 193 13.97 -2.84 -5.84
N VAL A 194 12.90 -3.09 -5.08
CA VAL A 194 12.62 -4.42 -4.51
C VAL A 194 12.39 -5.45 -5.62
N MET A 195 11.60 -5.10 -6.64
CA MET A 195 11.36 -5.96 -7.80
C MET A 195 12.66 -6.32 -8.51
N ALA A 196 13.51 -5.32 -8.80
CA ALA A 196 14.80 -5.53 -9.47
C ALA A 196 15.74 -6.41 -8.65
N ALA A 197 15.85 -6.15 -7.34
CA ALA A 197 16.66 -6.97 -6.44
C ALA A 197 16.15 -8.42 -6.39
N ALA A 198 14.83 -8.63 -6.30
CA ALA A 198 14.25 -9.96 -6.29
C ALA A 198 14.56 -10.75 -7.58
N MET A 199 14.39 -10.12 -8.75
CA MET A 199 14.71 -10.74 -10.04
C MET A 199 16.19 -11.09 -10.15
N TYR A 200 17.08 -10.19 -9.70
CA TYR A 200 18.53 -10.40 -9.75
C TYR A 200 18.94 -11.63 -8.92
N TYR A 201 18.56 -11.67 -7.64
CA TYR A 201 18.96 -12.77 -6.74
C TYR A 201 18.27 -14.10 -7.06
N GLN A 202 17.03 -14.09 -7.57
CA GLN A 202 16.38 -15.33 -8.05
C GLN A 202 17.10 -15.90 -9.28
N LYS A 203 17.49 -15.04 -10.24
CA LYS A 203 18.26 -15.47 -11.42
C LYS A 203 19.61 -16.06 -11.00
N GLN A 204 20.30 -15.41 -10.06
CA GLN A 204 21.57 -15.90 -9.53
C GLN A 204 21.43 -17.26 -8.83
N ALA A 205 20.41 -17.45 -7.99
CA ALA A 205 20.13 -18.72 -7.34
C ALA A 205 19.81 -19.84 -8.35
N ALA A 206 19.00 -19.54 -9.37
CA ALA A 206 18.67 -20.50 -10.42
C ALA A 206 19.92 -20.90 -11.25
N GLN A 207 20.82 -19.96 -11.53
CA GLN A 207 22.10 -20.26 -12.20
C GLN A 207 22.99 -21.15 -11.35
N GLN A 208 23.14 -20.88 -10.05
CA GLN A 208 23.92 -21.71 -9.13
C GLN A 208 23.37 -23.14 -9.05
N GLN A 209 22.04 -23.29 -9.00
CA GLN A 209 21.39 -24.61 -9.02
C GLN A 209 21.63 -25.37 -10.33
N ARG A 210 21.58 -24.69 -11.49
CA ARG A 210 21.86 -25.30 -12.80
C ARG A 210 23.31 -25.77 -12.92
N ILE A 211 24.26 -24.96 -12.46
CA ILE A 211 25.69 -25.31 -12.41
C ILE A 211 25.89 -26.54 -11.51
N ALA A 212 25.30 -26.53 -10.31
CA ALA A 212 25.38 -27.66 -9.38
C ALA A 212 24.74 -28.95 -9.95
N ALA A 213 23.72 -28.82 -10.80
CA ALA A 213 23.09 -29.95 -11.50
C ALA A 213 23.83 -30.42 -12.77
N GLY A 214 24.99 -29.83 -13.10
CA GLY A 214 25.77 -30.19 -14.29
C GLY A 214 25.15 -29.77 -15.62
N ILE A 215 24.12 -28.90 -15.60
CA ILE A 215 23.46 -28.41 -16.81
C ILE A 215 24.26 -27.22 -17.35
N LYS A 216 24.98 -27.41 -18.46
CA LYS A 216 25.76 -26.34 -19.12
C LYS A 216 24.85 -25.17 -19.48
N THR A 217 25.15 -24.00 -18.93
CA THR A 217 24.59 -22.72 -19.37
C THR A 217 25.26 -22.33 -20.68
N HIS A 218 24.57 -22.52 -21.80
CA HIS A 218 24.91 -21.94 -23.10
C HIS A 218 24.40 -20.49 -23.19
#